data_AF-A0A448MSJ3-F1
#
_entry.id   AF-A0A448MSJ3-F1
#
_cell.length_a   1.000
_cell.length_b   1.000
_cell.length_c   1.000
_cell.angle_alpha   90.00
_cell.angle_beta   90.00
_cell.angle_gamma   90.00
#
_symmetry.space_group_name_H-M   'P 1'
#
loop_
_entity.id
_entity.type
_entity.pdbx_description
1 polymer ?
#
loop_
_entity_poly.entity_id
_entity_poly.type
_entity_poly.pdbx_seq_one_letter_code
_entity_poly.pdbx_strand_id
1 'polypeptide(L)'
;MRPNGLAFSSDEKQLFVADMSVVEFEKEGLHHLVVFDVEGKRLKNRRNVAEINPGIPDGLKIDKQGVIYCSCENGILVLLSDGTYLGRFIVGKTTSNCTFGDNQKTLFITSSNSLYKLTIE
;
A
#
# COMPACT_ATOMS: atom_id res chain seq x y z
N MET A 1 -14.00 -8.48 1.29
CA MET A 1 -12.69 -7.97 0.84
C MET A 1 -12.57 -8.20 -0.64
N ARG A 2 -12.13 -7.18 -1.38
CA ARG A 2 -11.67 -7.30 -2.77
C ARG A 2 -10.15 -7.04 -2.75
N PRO A 3 -9.33 -8.10 -2.64
CA PRO A 3 -7.89 -7.94 -2.46
C PRO A 3 -7.25 -7.45 -3.77
N ASN A 4 -6.25 -6.57 -3.66
CA ASN A 4 -5.46 -6.12 -4.81
C ASN A 4 -3.95 -6.26 -4.53
N GLY A 5 -3.25 -5.16 -4.21
CA GLY A 5 -1.85 -5.21 -3.82
C GLY A 5 -1.61 -5.94 -2.50
N LEU A 6 -0.42 -6.52 -2.38
CA LEU A 6 0.02 -7.20 -1.16
C LEU A 6 1.53 -7.04 -0.93
N ALA A 7 1.95 -7.00 0.33
CA ALA A 7 3.35 -6.95 0.72
C ALA A 7 3.57 -7.57 2.11
N PHE A 8 4.65 -8.34 2.26
CA PHE A 8 5.07 -8.86 3.56
C PHE A 8 5.81 -7.78 4.37
N SER A 9 5.72 -7.89 5.70
CA SER A 9 6.71 -7.29 6.60
C SER A 9 8.10 -7.87 6.32
N SER A 10 9.16 -7.17 6.74
CA SER A 10 10.55 -7.60 6.51
C SER A 10 10.89 -8.97 7.12
N ASP A 11 10.18 -9.36 8.17
CA ASP A 11 10.33 -10.66 8.84
C ASP A 11 9.30 -11.71 8.37
N GLU A 12 8.48 -11.38 7.37
CA GLU A 12 7.44 -12.21 6.75
C GLU A 12 6.34 -12.70 7.71
N LYS A 13 6.28 -12.20 8.94
CA LYS A 13 5.25 -12.58 9.93
C LYS A 13 3.92 -11.91 9.69
N GLN A 14 3.89 -10.82 8.93
CA GLN A 14 2.69 -10.08 8.59
C GLN A 14 2.54 -9.93 7.09
N LEU A 15 1.31 -10.09 6.60
CA LEU A 15 0.95 -9.80 5.21
C LEU A 15 -0.03 -8.63 5.18
N PHE A 16 0.39 -7.53 4.57
CA PHE A 16 -0.45 -6.37 4.29
C PHE A 16 -1.12 -6.55 2.94
N VAL A 17 -2.42 -6.24 2.87
CA VAL A 17 -3.25 -6.40 1.67
C VAL A 17 -4.12 -5.15 1.49
N ALA A 18 -4.21 -4.67 0.26
CA ALA A 18 -5.16 -3.65 -0.14
C ALA A 18 -6.57 -4.26 -0.28
N ASP A 19 -7.53 -3.78 0.51
CA ASP A 19 -8.94 -4.07 0.37
C ASP A 19 -9.62 -2.89 -0.34
N MET A 20 -9.99 -3.11 -1.60
CA MET A 20 -10.69 -2.12 -2.44
C MET A 20 -12.15 -2.53 -2.69
N SER A 21 -12.78 -3.19 -1.73
CA SER A 21 -14.16 -3.68 -1.86
C SER A 21 -15.19 -2.57 -2.07
N VAL A 22 -14.88 -1.31 -1.74
CA VAL A 22 -15.76 -0.17 -2.03
C VAL A 22 -16.09 -0.03 -3.53
N VAL A 23 -15.21 -0.53 -4.42
CA VAL A 23 -15.44 -0.50 -5.88
C VAL A 23 -16.61 -1.38 -6.32
N GLU A 24 -16.91 -2.45 -5.58
CA GLU A 24 -18.06 -3.33 -5.85
C GLU A 24 -19.23 -3.07 -4.91
N PHE A 25 -18.94 -2.69 -3.67
CA PHE A 25 -19.91 -2.51 -2.60
C PHE A 25 -19.81 -1.09 -2.04
N GLU A 26 -20.32 -0.10 -2.78
CA GLU A 26 -20.12 1.33 -2.48
C GLU A 26 -20.42 1.74 -1.03
N LYS A 27 -21.43 1.12 -0.39
CA LYS A 27 -21.85 1.49 0.98
C LYS A 27 -21.14 0.71 2.10
N GLU A 28 -20.78 -0.54 1.84
CA GLU A 28 -20.31 -1.49 2.87
C GLU A 28 -18.85 -1.93 2.64
N GLY A 29 -18.31 -1.60 1.47
CA GLY A 29 -16.96 -1.95 1.07
C GLY A 29 -15.92 -1.01 1.67
N LEU A 30 -14.69 -1.49 1.71
CA LEU A 30 -13.56 -0.77 2.27
C LEU A 30 -12.64 -0.25 1.16
N HIS A 31 -11.97 0.86 1.45
CA HIS A 31 -10.75 1.33 0.78
C HIS A 31 -9.59 1.36 1.77
N HIS A 32 -9.23 0.19 2.30
CA HIS A 32 -8.31 0.09 3.44
C HIS A 32 -7.07 -0.75 3.12
N LEU A 33 -5.98 -0.46 3.81
CA LEU A 33 -4.98 -1.48 4.08
C LEU A 33 -5.42 -2.32 5.26
N VAL A 34 -5.29 -3.62 5.11
CA VAL A 34 -5.52 -4.60 6.15
C VAL A 34 -4.27 -5.45 6.34
N VAL A 35 -4.08 -6.00 7.52
CA VAL A 35 -2.95 -6.87 7.85
C VAL A 35 -3.46 -8.19 8.41
N PHE A 36 -2.72 -9.25 8.09
CA PHE A 36 -2.91 -10.59 8.63
C PHE A 36 -1.62 -11.06 9.30
N ASP A 37 -1.74 -11.88 10.34
CA ASP A 37 -0.64 -12.68 10.85
C ASP A 37 -0.42 -13.90 9.94
N VAL A 38 0.84 -14.23 9.68
CA VAL A 38 1.25 -15.35 8.83
C VAL A 38 1.64 -16.52 9.72
N GLU A 39 0.85 -17.59 9.70
CA GLU A 39 1.07 -18.80 10.48
C GLU A 39 1.26 -20.00 9.54
N GLY A 40 2.52 -20.26 9.17
CA GLY A 40 2.86 -21.30 8.19
C GLY A 40 2.27 -20.99 6.83
N LYS A 41 1.27 -21.77 6.41
CA LYS A 41 0.55 -21.59 5.12
C LYS A 41 -0.82 -20.92 5.30
N ARG A 42 -1.10 -20.31 6.45
CA ARG A 42 -2.41 -19.73 6.78
C ARG A 42 -2.25 -18.26 7.18
N LEU A 43 -3.28 -17.48 6.87
CA LEU A 43 -3.43 -16.10 7.32
C LEU A 43 -4.47 -16.05 8.44
N LYS A 44 -4.16 -15.33 9.52
CA LYS A 44 -5.05 -15.18 10.69
C LYS A 44 -5.14 -13.73 11.16
N ASN A 45 -6.05 -13.48 12.08
CA ASN A 45 -6.18 -12.22 12.83
C ASN A 45 -6.20 -10.98 11.92
N ARG A 46 -7.12 -10.94 10.96
CA ARG A 46 -7.31 -9.77 10.09
C ARG A 46 -7.54 -8.52 10.93
N ARG A 47 -6.78 -7.46 10.67
CA ARG A 47 -6.94 -6.14 11.30
C ARG A 47 -6.91 -5.05 10.23
N ASN A 48 -7.64 -3.96 10.45
CA ASN A 48 -7.50 -2.76 9.64
C ASN A 48 -6.23 -2.02 10.07
N VAL A 49 -5.48 -1.48 9.11
CA VAL A 49 -4.28 -0.68 9.35
C VAL A 49 -4.58 0.78 9.12
N ALA A 50 -5.03 1.13 7.92
CA ALA A 50 -5.34 2.50 7.55
C ALA A 50 -6.43 2.55 6.49
N GLU A 51 -7.28 3.56 6.58
CA GLU A 51 -8.12 4.01 5.48
C GLU A 51 -7.27 4.77 4.47
N ILE A 52 -7.35 4.42 3.19
CA ILE A 52 -6.63 5.13 2.13
C ILE A 52 -7.53 6.23 1.59
N ASN A 53 -7.07 7.47 1.74
CA ASN A 53 -7.76 8.65 1.25
C ASN A 53 -6.70 9.65 0.75
N PRO A 54 -6.85 10.24 -0.45
CA PRO A 54 -7.94 10.07 -1.41
C PRO A 54 -7.87 8.79 -2.25
N GLY A 55 -9.03 8.32 -2.68
CA GLY A 55 -9.18 7.16 -3.56
C GLY A 55 -9.20 5.82 -2.85
N ILE A 56 -8.64 4.81 -3.51
CA ILE A 56 -8.60 3.43 -3.05
C ILE A 56 -7.16 2.91 -3.09
N PRO A 57 -6.79 1.94 -2.24
CA PRO A 57 -5.50 1.28 -2.34
C PRO A 57 -5.50 0.33 -3.54
N ASP A 58 -4.40 0.36 -4.31
CA ASP A 58 -4.11 -0.63 -5.35
C ASP A 58 -2.83 -1.38 -4.96
N GLY A 59 -1.69 -1.06 -5.56
CA GLY A 59 -0.39 -1.59 -5.20
C GLY A 59 0.28 -0.90 -3.99
N LEU A 60 1.10 -1.67 -3.29
CA LEU A 60 1.92 -1.19 -2.18
C LEU A 60 3.27 -1.87 -2.12
N LYS A 61 4.23 -1.21 -1.45
CA LYS A 61 5.52 -1.77 -1.08
C LYS A 61 5.87 -1.39 0.36
N ILE A 62 6.50 -2.31 1.08
CA ILE A 62 7.08 -2.05 2.41
C ILE A 62 8.60 -2.02 2.28
N ASP A 63 9.25 -1.00 2.83
CA ASP A 63 10.70 -0.91 2.87
C ASP A 63 11.31 -1.74 4.03
N LYS A 64 12.65 -1.70 4.15
CA LYS A 64 13.37 -2.47 5.17
C LYS A 64 13.16 -1.95 6.59
N GLN A 65 12.65 -0.73 6.75
CA GLN A 65 12.35 -0.12 8.04
C GLN A 65 10.89 -0.38 8.46
N GLY A 66 10.09 -1.04 7.61
CA GLY A 66 8.68 -1.31 7.87
C GLY A 66 7.77 -0.14 7.48
N VAL A 67 8.27 0.85 6.73
CA VAL A 67 7.45 1.94 6.20
C VAL A 67 6.70 1.44 4.97
N ILE A 68 5.40 1.71 4.94
CA ILE A 68 4.48 1.32 3.88
C ILE A 68 4.33 2.46 2.89
N TYR A 69 4.54 2.16 1.61
CA TYR A 69 4.30 3.03 0.47
C TYR A 69 3.11 2.46 -0.29
N CYS A 70 1.96 3.11 -0.22
CA CYS A 70 0.71 2.62 -0.80
C CYS A 70 0.17 3.61 -1.83
N SER A 71 -0.25 3.10 -2.99
CA SER A 71 -0.87 3.93 -4.01
C SER A 71 -2.22 4.50 -3.57
N CYS A 72 -2.54 5.67 -4.09
CA CYS A 72 -3.79 6.39 -3.85
C CYS A 72 -4.17 7.20 -5.10
N GLU A 73 -5.29 7.93 -5.07
CA GLU A 73 -5.85 8.64 -6.23
C GLU A 73 -4.87 9.61 -6.89
N ASN A 74 -3.90 10.17 -6.17
CA ASN A 74 -3.02 11.20 -6.73
C ASN A 74 -1.54 11.01 -6.40
N GLY A 75 -1.14 9.81 -5.96
CA GLY A 75 0.25 9.53 -5.65
C GLY A 75 0.46 8.34 -4.71
N ILE A 76 1.45 8.45 -3.82
CA ILE A 76 1.83 7.41 -2.85
C ILE A 76 1.70 7.95 -1.43
N LEU A 77 0.83 7.35 -0.63
CA LEU A 77 0.77 7.54 0.83
C LEU A 77 1.91 6.79 1.50
N VAL A 78 2.50 7.41 2.52
CA VAL A 78 3.59 6.86 3.33
C VAL A 78 3.08 6.69 4.76
N LEU A 79 3.08 5.45 5.24
CA LEU A 79 2.48 5.06 6.53
C LEU A 79 3.47 4.22 7.34
N LEU A 80 3.36 4.25 8.66
CA LEU A 80 3.90 3.19 9.52
C LEU A 80 2.99 1.97 9.54
N SER A 81 3.52 0.84 10.01
CA SER A 81 2.79 -0.44 10.07
C SER A 81 1.58 -0.44 11.01
N ASP A 82 1.52 0.51 11.94
CA ASP A 82 0.36 0.76 12.81
C ASP A 82 -0.70 1.68 12.18
N GLY A 83 -0.48 2.15 10.95
CA GLY A 83 -1.36 3.05 10.22
C GLY A 83 -1.04 4.54 10.40
N THR A 84 -0.03 4.90 11.19
CA THR A 84 0.37 6.30 11.37
C THR A 84 0.79 6.92 10.03
N TYR A 85 0.13 8.02 9.64
CA TYR A 85 0.44 8.76 8.42
C TYR A 85 1.71 9.60 8.57
N LEU A 86 2.68 9.38 7.69
CA LEU A 86 3.94 10.13 7.64
C LEU A 86 3.93 11.22 6.58
N GLY A 87 3.24 10.99 5.47
CA GLY A 87 3.24 11.93 4.35
C GLY A 87 2.72 11.31 3.06
N ARG A 88 2.79 12.08 1.97
CA ARG A 88 2.36 11.66 0.64
C ARG A 88 3.25 12.26 -0.43
N PHE A 89 3.72 11.43 -1.36
CA PHE A 89 4.30 11.91 -2.60
C PHE A 89 3.18 12.20 -3.61
N ILE A 90 3.00 13.46 -3.97
CA ILE A 90 1.96 13.87 -4.92
C ILE A 90 2.52 13.79 -6.34
N VAL A 91 1.87 12.97 -7.16
CA VAL A 91 2.19 12.79 -8.59
C VAL A 91 1.13 13.48 -9.48
N GLY A 92 -0.07 13.74 -8.93
CA GLY A 92 -1.14 14.48 -9.61
C GLY A 92 -1.99 13.63 -10.56
N LYS A 93 -1.82 12.30 -10.54
CA LYS A 93 -2.55 11.33 -11.36
C LYS A 93 -2.86 10.07 -10.55
N THR A 94 -3.91 9.34 -10.96
CA THR A 94 -4.28 8.04 -10.40
C THR A 94 -3.13 7.07 -10.46
N THR A 95 -2.61 6.74 -9.28
CA THR A 95 -1.42 5.94 -9.10
C THR A 95 -1.84 4.51 -8.79
N SER A 96 -1.30 3.56 -9.55
CA SER A 96 -1.66 2.14 -9.39
C SER A 96 -0.67 1.39 -8.51
N ASN A 97 0.62 1.66 -8.61
CA ASN A 97 1.63 0.85 -7.92
C ASN A 97 2.93 1.59 -7.68
N CYS A 98 3.78 1.04 -6.81
CA CYS A 98 5.15 1.48 -6.63
C CYS A 98 6.08 0.34 -6.21
N THR A 99 7.39 0.51 -6.44
CA THR A 99 8.40 -0.39 -5.90
C THR A 99 9.76 0.28 -5.80
N PHE A 100 10.61 -0.25 -4.92
CA PHE A 100 11.99 0.20 -4.81
C PHE A 100 12.90 -0.47 -5.85
N GLY A 101 13.84 0.31 -6.39
CA GLY A 101 14.98 -0.21 -7.13
C GLY A 101 15.97 -0.95 -6.24
N ASP A 102 17.01 -1.49 -6.87
CA ASP A 102 18.10 -2.24 -6.24
C ASP A 102 18.78 -1.47 -5.09
N ASN A 103 19.02 -0.17 -5.30
CA ASN A 103 19.67 0.71 -4.33
C ASN A 103 18.81 1.06 -3.10
N GLN A 104 17.53 0.63 -3.06
CA GLN A 104 16.57 0.95 -1.98
C GLN A 104 16.36 2.44 -1.71
N LYS A 105 16.86 3.31 -2.59
CA LYS A 105 16.72 4.78 -2.54
C LYS A 105 15.89 5.31 -3.70
N THR A 106 15.59 4.47 -4.68
CA THR A 106 14.83 4.85 -5.86
C THR A 106 13.45 4.23 -5.78
N LEU A 107 12.41 5.04 -5.66
CA LEU A 107 11.01 4.60 -5.74
C LEU A 107 10.50 4.81 -7.18
N PHE A 108 10.12 3.72 -7.83
CA PHE A 108 9.41 3.72 -9.10
C PHE A 108 7.91 3.73 -8.84
N ILE A 109 7.16 4.53 -9.61
CA ILE A 109 5.72 4.75 -9.40
C ILE A 109 4.99 4.67 -10.74
N THR A 110 4.03 3.76 -10.88
CA THR A 110 3.16 3.68 -12.06
C THR A 110 1.90 4.52 -11.83
N SER A 111 1.66 5.49 -12.72
CA SER A 111 0.55 6.43 -12.56
C SER A 111 -0.09 6.75 -13.90
N SER A 112 -1.32 6.24 -14.08
CA SER A 112 -2.08 6.23 -15.33
C SER A 112 -1.23 5.85 -16.56
N ASN A 113 -0.82 6.84 -17.36
CA ASN A 113 -0.06 6.67 -18.59
C ASN A 113 1.43 7.00 -18.43
N SER A 114 1.97 6.92 -17.23
CA SER A 114 3.32 7.39 -16.91
C SER A 114 4.00 6.51 -15.87
N LEU A 115 5.33 6.44 -15.96
CA LEU A 115 6.22 5.86 -14.96
C LEU A 115 7.07 7.00 -14.39
N TYR A 116 7.01 7.20 -13.08
CA TYR A 116 7.82 8.17 -12.36
C TYR A 116 8.94 7.47 -11.59
N LYS A 117 10.01 8.21 -11.36
CA LYS A 117 11.15 7.81 -10.53
C LYS A 117 11.41 8.92 -9.52
N LEU A 118 11.42 8.57 -8.24
CA LEU A 118 11.78 9.46 -7.14
C LEU A 118 13.02 8.91 -6.43
N THR A 119 13.96 9.78 -6.09
CA THR A 119 15.07 9.44 -5.20
C THR A 119 14.74 9.90 -3.79
N ILE A 120 14.88 9.00 -2.83
CA ILE A 120 14.67 9.21 -1.40
C ILE A 120 16.05 9.20 -0.74
N GLU A 121 16.36 10.25 0.02
CA GLU A 121 17.65 10.45 0.69
C GLU A 121 17.64 10.01 2.15
#